data_AF-A0A661WCG9-F1
#
_entry.id   AF-A0A661WCG9-F1
#
_cell.length_a   1.000
_cell.length_b   1.000
_cell.length_c   1.000
_cell.angle_alpha   90.00
_cell.angle_beta   90.00
_cell.angle_gamma   90.00
#
_symmetry.space_group_name_H-M   'P 1'
#
loop_
_entity.id
_entity.type
_entity.pdbx_description
1 polymer ?
#
loop_
_entity_poly.entity_id
_entity_poly.type
_entity_poly.pdbx_seq_one_letter_code
_entity_poly.pdbx_strand_id
1 'polypeptide(L)' 'YPDRISGDHIPLAARVFALIDVWDALSSPRPYRDAWPQKKIHTYIREQSGSHFDPHVVEMWEKVFQISN' A
#
# COMPACT_ATOMS: atom_id res chain seq x y z
N TYR A 1 -5.22 -14.63 -3.47
CA TYR A 1 -4.63 -15.58 -4.45
C TYR A 1 -3.22 -15.91 -3.99
N PRO A 2 -2.63 -17.06 -4.34
CA PRO A 2 -3.28 -18.26 -4.87
C PRO A 2 -4.11 -18.99 -3.81
N ASP A 3 -3.68 -18.95 -2.55
CA ASP A 3 -4.19 -19.83 -1.49
C ASP A 3 -5.48 -19.37 -0.81
N ARG A 4 -6.08 -18.26 -1.29
CA ARG A 4 -7.32 -17.65 -0.76
C ARG A 4 -7.31 -17.36 0.76
N ILE A 5 -6.13 -17.26 1.35
CA ILE A 5 -5.91 -16.80 2.72
C ILE A 5 -6.23 -15.30 2.87
N SER A 6 -6.60 -14.89 4.08
CA SER A 6 -6.99 -13.52 4.40
C SER A 6 -6.51 -13.10 5.80
N GLY A 7 -6.39 -11.78 5.99
CA GLY A 7 -5.98 -11.18 7.27
C GLY A 7 -4.64 -11.74 7.76
N ASP A 8 -4.60 -12.14 9.03
CA ASP A 8 -3.39 -12.63 9.68
C ASP A 8 -2.89 -14.00 9.19
N HIS A 9 -3.68 -14.72 8.38
CA HIS A 9 -3.19 -15.92 7.70
C HIS A 9 -2.21 -15.59 6.57
N ILE A 10 -2.21 -14.34 6.08
CA ILE A 10 -1.21 -13.84 5.15
C ILE A 10 0.06 -13.49 5.94
N PRO A 11 1.23 -14.07 5.59
CA PRO A 11 2.49 -13.74 6.24
C PRO A 11 2.71 -12.22 6.27
N LEU A 12 3.16 -11.68 7.41
CA LEU A 12 3.37 -10.24 7.57
C LEU A 12 4.21 -9.64 6.43
N ALA A 13 5.28 -10.34 6.03
CA ALA A 13 6.12 -9.92 4.92
C ALA A 13 5.30 -9.73 3.63
N ALA A 14 4.39 -10.66 3.29
CA ALA A 14 3.55 -10.56 2.11
C ALA A 14 2.55 -9.37 2.20
N ARG A 15 2.00 -9.10 3.38
CA ARG A 15 1.14 -7.91 3.61
C ARG A 15 1.90 -6.60 3.41
N VAL A 16 3.14 -6.52 3.90
CA VAL A 16 4.03 -5.36 3.69
C VAL A 16 4.40 -5.21 2.22
N PHE A 17 4.84 -6.29 1.58
CA PHE A 17 5.22 -6.28 0.17
C PHE A 17 4.06 -5.88 -0.75
N ALA A 18 2.83 -6.30 -0.45
CA ALA A 18 1.65 -5.88 -1.22
C ALA A 18 1.47 -4.35 -1.26
N LEU A 19 1.68 -3.67 -0.13
CA LEU A 19 1.63 -2.20 -0.09
C LEU A 19 2.79 -1.57 -0.86
N ILE A 20 4.01 -2.06 -0.62
CA ILE A 20 5.23 -1.51 -1.24
C ILE A 20 5.23 -1.68 -2.77
N ASP A 21 4.77 -2.82 -3.28
CA ASP A 21 4.66 -3.08 -4.72
C ASP A 21 3.72 -2.09 -5.40
N VAL A 22 2.55 -1.83 -4.78
CA VAL A 22 1.61 -0.83 -5.31
C VAL A 22 2.18 0.58 -5.20
N TRP A 23 2.81 0.93 -4.08
CA TRP A 23 3.43 2.25 -3.93
C TRP A 23 4.54 2.49 -4.97
N ASP A 24 5.43 1.53 -5.21
CA ASP A 24 6.49 1.63 -6.23
C ASP A 24 5.88 1.79 -7.64
N ALA A 25 4.87 0.97 -7.95
CA ALA A 25 4.17 1.05 -9.21
C ALA A 25 3.48 2.39 -9.44
N LEU A 26 3.00 3.05 -8.38
CA LEU A 26 2.36 4.37 -8.43
C LEU A 26 3.36 5.55 -8.44
N SER A 27 4.47 5.42 -7.73
CA SER A 27 5.47 6.49 -7.55
C SER A 27 6.50 6.56 -8.68
N SER A 28 6.64 5.50 -9.47
CA SER A 28 7.55 5.44 -10.61
C SER A 28 6.83 5.75 -11.94
N PRO A 29 7.43 6.56 -12.84
CA PRO A 29 6.90 6.77 -14.18
C PRO A 29 6.98 5.49 -15.00
N ARG A 30 6.00 5.29 -15.90
CA ARG A 30 5.91 4.16 -16.83
C ARG A 30 5.68 4.69 -18.24
N PRO A 31 5.97 3.93 -19.31
CA PRO A 31 5.86 4.42 -20.70
C PRO A 31 4.50 5.04 -21.10
N TYR A 32 3.44 4.68 -20.37
CA TYR A 32 2.05 5.08 -20.63
C TYR A 32 1.43 5.90 -19.48
N ARG A 33 2.19 6.23 -18.43
CA ARG A 33 1.67 6.98 -17.29
C ARG A 33 2.79 7.62 -16.47
N ASP A 34 2.65 8.90 -16.17
CA ASP A 34 3.52 9.56 -15.21
C ASP A 34 3.35 9.00 -13.79
N ALA A 35 4.38 9.23 -12.97
CA ALA A 35 4.33 9.00 -11.54
C ALA A 35 3.17 9.80 -10.92
N TRP A 36 2.48 9.20 -9.96
CA TRP A 36 1.46 9.91 -9.20
C TRP A 36 2.10 10.87 -8.19
N PRO A 37 1.46 12.02 -7.91
CA PRO A 37 1.87 12.86 -6.79
C PRO A 37 1.78 12.08 -5.47
N GLN A 38 2.78 12.24 -4.59
CA GLN A 38 2.86 11.53 -3.30
C GLN A 38 1.55 11.62 -2.50
N LYS A 39 0.96 12.82 -2.39
CA LYS A 39 -0.33 13.03 -1.71
C LYS A 39 -1.44 12.12 -2.26
N LYS A 40 -1.51 11.95 -3.59
CA LYS A 40 -2.51 11.09 -4.24
C LYS A 40 -2.25 9.61 -3.91
N ILE A 41 -0.98 9.19 -3.86
CA ILE A 41 -0.62 7.82 -3.50
C ILE A 41 -1.01 7.52 -2.05
N HIS A 42 -0.72 8.45 -1.12
CA HIS A 42 -1.10 8.29 0.28
C HIS A 42 -2.61 8.22 0.48
N THR A 43 -3.38 9.11 -0.16
CA THR A 43 -4.84 9.05 -0.15
C THR A 43 -5.34 7.70 -0.67
N TYR A 44 -4.82 7.23 -1.80
CA TYR A 44 -5.21 5.95 -2.38
C TYR A 44 -4.89 4.77 -1.44
N ILE A 45 -3.69 4.71 -0.86
CA ILE A 45 -3.31 3.64 0.07
C ILE A 45 -4.23 3.64 1.29
N ARG A 46 -4.54 4.80 1.86
CA ARG A 46 -5.47 4.95 2.98
C ARG A 46 -6.88 4.47 2.64
N GLU A 47 -7.40 4.86 1.47
CA GLU A 47 -8.72 4.42 0.98
C GLU A 47 -8.82 2.91 0.76
N GLN A 48 -7.70 2.24 0.51
CA GLN A 48 -7.65 0.78 0.30
C GLN A 48 -7.36 -0.02 1.59
N SER A 49 -7.24 0.65 2.74
CA SER A 49 -7.03 0.03 4.05
C SER A 49 -8.21 -0.89 4.43
N GLY A 50 -7.91 -2.10 4.88
CA GLY A 50 -8.91 -3.11 5.25
C GLY A 50 -9.55 -3.86 4.08
N SER A 51 -9.24 -3.46 2.84
CA SER A 51 -9.68 -4.14 1.62
C SER A 51 -8.50 -4.77 0.89
N HIS A 52 -7.65 -3.96 0.26
CA HIS A 52 -6.46 -4.43 -0.44
C HIS A 52 -5.27 -4.54 0.52
N PHE A 53 -5.15 -3.60 1.46
CA PHE A 53 -4.02 -3.53 2.38
C PHE A 53 -4.45 -3.84 3.80
N ASP A 54 -3.52 -4.43 4.54
CA ASP A 54 -3.70 -4.65 5.97
C ASP A 54 -3.75 -3.30 6.72
N PRO A 55 -4.79 -3.06 7.55
CA PRO A 55 -4.91 -1.80 8.29
C PRO A 55 -3.71 -1.47 9.17
N HIS A 56 -3.08 -2.45 9.82
CA HIS A 56 -1.91 -2.23 10.67
C HIS A 56 -0.68 -1.84 9.85
N VAL A 57 -0.55 -2.40 8.64
CA VAL A 57 0.54 -2.03 7.72
C VAL A 57 0.33 -0.60 7.21
N VAL A 58 -0.92 -0.22 6.89
CA VAL A 58 -1.25 1.17 6.49
C VAL A 58 -0.98 2.15 7.64
N GLU A 59 -1.35 1.82 8.87
CA GLU A 59 -1.06 2.65 10.04
C GLU A 59 0.46 2.86 10.21
N MET A 60 1.26 1.80 10.08
CA MET A 60 2.71 1.90 10.21
C MET A 60 3.33 2.70 9.06
N TRP A 61 2.83 2.53 7.83
CA TRP A 61 3.20 3.33 6.67
C TRP A 61 3.01 4.83 6.93
N GLU A 62 1.87 5.24 7.47
CA GLU A 62 1.59 6.65 7.77
C GLU A 62 2.55 7.23 8.82
N LYS A 63 2.89 6.43 9.84
CA LYS A 63 3.89 6.82 10.85
C LYS A 63 5.27 7.00 10.26
N VAL A 64 5.71 6.08 9.39
CA VAL A 64 7.05 6.13 8.75
C VAL A 64 7.17 7.34 7.84
N PHE A 65 6.12 7.66 7.07
CA PHE A 65 6.12 8.80 6.15
C PHE A 65 5.74 10.13 6.83
N GLN A 66 5.61 10.15 8.16
CA GLN A 66 5.21 11.31 8.97
C GLN A 66 3.97 12.01 8.39
N ILE A 67 3.03 11.21 7.88
CA ILE A 67 1.82 11.73 7.26
C ILE A 67 0.90 12.18 8.38
N SER A 68 0.87 13.48 8.64
CA SER A 68 -0.09 14.08 9.57
C SER A 68 -1.51 13.86 9.07
N ASN A 69 -2.43 13.55 10.00
CA ASN A 69 -3.86 13.51 9.73
C ASN A 69 -4.44 14.90 9.46
#